data_AF-A0A0F9S5Y8-F1
#
_entry.id   AF-A0A0F9S5Y8-F1
#
_cell.length_a   1.000
_cell.length_b   1.000
_cell.length_c   1.000
_cell.angle_alpha   90.00
_cell.angle_beta   90.00
_cell.angle_gamma   90.00
#
_symmetry.space_group_name_H-M   'P 1'
#
loop_
_entity.id
_entity.type
_entity.pdbx_description
1 polymer ?
#
loop_
_entity_poly.entity_id
_entity_poly.type
_entity_poly.pdbx_seq_one_letter_code
_entity_poly.pdbx_strand_id
1 'polypeptide(L)' 'MPDPCIHHYVIATPNGVTSRGVCKRCGTEREFSNAGRDVPMPVGRQRTRKELAAEEVHGG' A
#
# COMPACT_ATOMS: atom_id res chain seq x y z
N MET A 1 -12.58 15.01 25.87
CA MET A 1 -12.17 13.82 25.08
C MET A 1 -11.09 14.28 24.13
N PRO A 2 -9.94 13.60 24.02
CA PRO A 2 -8.91 14.01 23.07
C PRO A 2 -9.52 13.94 21.67
N ASP A 3 -9.37 15.04 20.93
CA ASP A 3 -9.74 15.17 19.52
C ASP A 3 -9.25 13.98 18.69
N PRO A 4 -9.98 13.57 17.63
CA PRO A 4 -9.58 12.44 16.80
C PRO A 4 -8.20 12.71 16.19
N CYS A 5 -7.19 11.98 16.68
CA CYS A 5 -5.83 12.15 16.23
C CYS A 5 -5.65 11.50 14.86
N ILE A 6 -5.47 12.32 13.82
CA ILE A 6 -4.97 11.84 12.54
C ILE A 6 -3.48 11.55 12.72
N HIS A 7 -3.15 10.27 12.93
CA HIS A 7 -1.80 9.88 13.30
C HIS A 7 -0.79 10.12 12.17
N HIS A 8 0.10 11.08 12.40
CA HIS A 8 1.30 11.25 11.61
C HIS A 8 2.44 10.47 12.28
N TYR A 9 2.68 9.23 11.84
CA TYR A 9 3.71 8.35 12.40
C TYR A 9 5.10 8.69 11.84
N VAL A 10 6.06 8.86 12.74
CA VAL A 10 7.49 8.94 12.42
C VAL A 10 8.07 7.54 12.62
N ILE A 11 8.45 6.89 11.52
CA ILE A 11 8.98 5.51 11.53
C ILE A 11 10.48 5.58 11.79
N ALA A 12 10.96 4.82 12.77
CA ALA A 12 12.37 4.73 13.11
C ALA A 12 13.18 4.05 12.00
N THR A 13 14.50 4.18 12.05
CA THR A 13 15.41 3.47 11.15
C THR A 13 15.06 1.98 11.12
N PRO A 14 14.92 1.38 9.94
CA PRO A 14 14.53 -0.02 9.82
C PRO A 14 15.57 -0.92 10.47
N ASN A 15 15.13 -1.74 11.43
CA ASN A 15 15.95 -2.74 12.10
C ASN A 15 15.23 -4.10 12.07
N GLY A 16 15.31 -4.78 10.93
CA GLY A 16 14.67 -6.08 10.71
C GLY A 16 13.38 -6.00 9.91
N VAL A 17 12.47 -6.94 10.15
CA VAL A 17 11.23 -7.13 9.37
C VAL A 17 10.16 -6.08 9.66
N THR A 18 10.19 -5.49 10.85
CA THR A 18 9.30 -4.40 11.26
C THR A 18 10.12 -3.20 11.73
N SER A 19 9.48 -2.03 11.68
CA SER A 19 9.98 -0.78 12.24
C SER A 19 8.96 -0.20 13.18
N ARG A 20 9.41 0.32 14.32
CA ARG A 20 8.55 1.05 15.24
C ARG A 20 8.28 2.46 14.73
N GLY A 21 7.03 2.87 14.73
CA GLY A 21 6.62 4.25 14.43
C GLY A 21 5.92 4.89 15.62
N VAL A 22 6.21 6.17 15.85
CA VAL A 22 5.62 6.96 16.94
C VAL A 22 4.88 8.16 16.36
N CYS A 23 3.63 8.37 16.77
CA CYS A 23 2.87 9.53 16.32
C CYS A 23 3.45 10.82 16.90
N LYS A 24 3.82 11.77 16.03
CA LYS A 24 4.38 13.07 16.46
C LYS A 24 3.38 13.93 17.26
N ARG A 25 2.07 13.68 17.14
CA ARG A 25 1.03 14.49 17.77
C ARG A 25 0.60 13.97 19.14
N CYS A 26 0.38 12.66 19.25
CA CYS A 26 -0.18 12.05 20.46
C CYS A 26 0.73 11.01 21.11
N GLY A 27 1.88 10.69 20.51
CA GLY A 27 2.83 9.72 21.05
C GLY A 27 2.46 8.24 20.86
N THR A 28 1.32 7.93 20.23
CA THR A 28 0.91 6.54 19.98
C THR A 28 1.96 5.78 19.18
N GLU A 29 2.36 4.60 19.69
CA GLU A 29 3.29 3.70 19.03
C GLU A 29 2.55 2.67 18.16
N ARG A 30 3.15 2.32 17.01
CA ARG A 30 2.66 1.27 16.12
C ARG A 30 3.82 0.64 15.35
N GLU A 31 3.75 -0.67 15.09
CA GLU A 31 4.72 -1.36 14.24
C GLU A 31 4.31 -1.32 12.76
N PHE A 32 5.30 -1.12 11.89
CA PHE A 32 5.15 -1.09 10.44
C PHE A 32 6.02 -2.18 9.81
N SER A 33 5.46 -2.99 8.92
CA SER A 33 6.25 -3.97 8.17
C SER A 33 7.13 -3.28 7.14
N ASN A 34 8.42 -3.65 7.10
CA ASN A 34 9.38 -3.15 6.12
C ASN A 34 9.28 -3.90 4.78
N ALA A 35 8.74 -5.10 4.79
CA ALA A 35 8.40 -5.82 3.57
C ALA A 35 7.21 -5.13 2.89
N GLY A 36 7.36 -4.84 1.59
CA GLY A 36 6.19 -4.54 0.75
C GLY A 36 5.21 -5.72 0.77
N ARG A 37 3.96 -5.49 0.36
CA ARG A 37 3.05 -6.62 0.11
C ARG A 37 3.71 -7.53 -0.92
N ASP A 38 3.81 -8.81 -0.60
CA ASP A 38 4.08 -9.88 -1.57
C ASP A 38 2.83 -10.01 -2.46
N VAL A 39 2.64 -9.01 -3.31
CA VAL A 39 1.74 -9.11 -4.45
C VAL A 39 2.63 -9.43 -5.63
N PRO A 40 2.43 -10.58 -6.30
CA PRO A 40 3.12 -10.82 -7.55
C PRO A 40 2.73 -9.69 -8.50
N MET A 41 3.68 -8.79 -8.76
CA MET A 41 3.53 -7.80 -9.80
C MET A 41 3.29 -8.59 -11.10
N PRO A 42 2.21 -8.34 -11.84
CA PRO A 42 1.99 -9.03 -13.08
C PRO A 42 3.15 -8.69 -14.03
N VAL A 43 4.02 -9.67 -14.27
CA VAL A 43 5.09 -9.59 -15.27
C VAL A 43 4.42 -9.70 -16.64
N GLY A 44 3.88 -8.59 -17.12
CA GLY A 44 3.17 -8.52 -18.41
C GLY A 44 2.37 -7.23 -18.57
N ARG A 45 2.22 -6.76 -19.81
CA ARG A 45 1.37 -5.61 -20.16
C ARG A 45 -0.07 -5.95 -19.82
N GLN A 46 -0.61 -5.36 -18.76
CA GLN A 46 -2.02 -5.46 -18.41
C GLN A 46 -2.84 -4.86 -19.56
N ARG A 47 -3.50 -5.73 -20.34
CA ARG A 47 -4.41 -5.29 -21.39
C ARG A 47 -5.52 -4.46 -20.73
N THR A 48 -5.72 -3.26 -21.23
CA THR A 48 -6.77 -2.38 -20.75
C THR A 48 -8.13 -2.94 -21.10
N ARG A 49 -9.16 -2.57 -20.32
CA ARG A 49 -10.56 -2.92 -20.62
C ARG A 49 -10.99 -2.50 -22.04
N LYS A 50 -10.35 -1.47 -22.61
CA LYS A 50 -10.57 -1.02 -23.99
C LYS A 50 -10.00 -1.99 -25.03
N GLU A 51 -8.88 -2.65 -24.74
CA GLU A 51 -8.27 -3.65 -25.63
C GLU A 51 -9.09 -4.95 -25.68
N LEU A 52 -9.72 -5.36 -24.57
CA LEU A 52 -10.58 -6.55 -24.54
C LEU A 52 -11.88 -6.37 -25.34
N ALA A 53 -12.47 -5.17 -25.30
CA ALA A 53 -13.72 -4.87 -26.01
C ALA A 53 -13.56 -4.76 -27.54
N ALA A 54 -12.33 -4.61 -28.05
CA ALA A 54 -12.07 -4.49 -29.48
C ALA A 54 -12.05 -5.85 -30.21
N GLU A 55 -11.94 -6.97 -29.49
CA GLU A 55 -11.89 -8.32 -30.09
C GLU A 55 -13.28 -8.97 -30.24
N GLU A 56 -14.31 -8.43 -29.57
CA GLU A 56 -15.67 -9.01 -29.56
C GLU A 56 -16.53 -8.59 -30.76
N VAL A 57 -16.05 -7.68 -31.63
CA VAL A 57 -16.83 -7.08 -32.73
C VAL A 57 -16.65 -7.78 -34.09
N HIS A 58 -16.03 -8.95 -34.16
CA HIS A 58 -15.75 -9.64 -35.45
C HIS A 58 -16.10 -11.13 -35.50
N GLY A 59 -17.22 -11.52 -34.89
CA GLY A 59 -17.81 -12.86 -35.06
C GLY A 59 -19.27 -12.77 -35.49
N GLY A 60 -19.50 -12.50 -36.78
CA GLY A 60 -20.79 -12.62 -37.46
C GLY A 60 -20.71 -13.68 -38.54
#